data_AF-A0A368X9V2-F1
#
_entry.id   AF-A0A368X9V2-F1
#
_cell.length_a   1.000
_cell.length_b   1.000
_cell.length_c   1.000
_cell.angle_alpha   90.00
_cell.angle_beta   90.00
_cell.angle_gamma   90.00
#
_symmetry.space_group_name_H-M   'P 1'
#
loop_
_entity.id
_entity.type
_entity.pdbx_description
1 polymer ?
#
loop_
_entity_poly.entity_id
_entity_poly.type
_entity_poly.pdbx_seq_one_letter_code
_entity_poly.pdbx_strand_id
1 'polypeptide(L)' 'MSVMHTYDHEKACLFLDNGQVVKVRDKQKREAVELLEPLTEKARKAGLIGEKDVVITFSA' A
#
# COMPACT_ATOMS: atom_id res chain seq x y z
N MET A 1 -12.98 -14.62 -1.52
CA MET A 1 -12.42 -13.84 -2.66
C MET A 1 -11.27 -13.04 -2.11
N SER A 2 -10.12 -13.00 -2.79
CA SER A 2 -9.03 -12.10 -2.40
C SER A 2 -9.38 -10.69 -2.83
N VAL A 3 -9.33 -9.73 -1.90
CA VAL A 3 -9.55 -8.32 -2.20
C VAL A 3 -8.25 -7.76 -2.78
N MET A 4 -8.36 -6.98 -3.86
CA MET A 4 -7.21 -6.37 -4.52
C MET A 4 -7.06 -4.92 -4.10
N HIS A 5 -5.83 -4.52 -3.80
CA HIS A 5 -5.47 -3.14 -3.42
C HIS A 5 -4.40 -2.62 -4.35
N THR A 6 -4.45 -1.34 -4.67
CA THR A 6 -3.56 -0.74 -5.66
C THR A 6 -2.45 0.03 -4.97
N TYR A 7 -1.20 -0.26 -5.33
CA TYR A 7 -0.06 0.56 -4.97
C TYR A 7 0.30 1.52 -6.10
N ASP A 8 0.33 2.82 -5.78
CA ASP A 8 0.78 3.89 -6.67
C ASP A 8 2.21 4.28 -6.27
N HIS A 9 3.16 3.93 -7.15
CA HIS A 9 4.58 4.20 -6.95
C HIS A 9 4.90 5.70 -6.98
N GLU A 10 4.30 6.47 -7.89
CA GLU A 10 4.58 7.90 -8.02
C GLU A 10 4.16 8.68 -6.77
N LYS A 11 3.03 8.27 -6.18
CA LYS A 11 2.47 8.90 -4.98
C LYS A 11 2.89 8.22 -3.67
N ALA A 12 3.63 7.11 -3.75
CA ALA A 12 4.01 6.27 -2.61
C ALA A 12 2.84 6.00 -1.65
N CYS A 13 1.70 5.56 -2.20
CA CYS A 13 0.49 5.32 -1.42
C CYS A 13 -0.26 4.07 -1.87
N LEU A 14 -0.93 3.44 -0.89
CA LEU A 14 -1.75 2.26 -1.09
C LEU A 14 -3.24 2.66 -1.08
N PHE A 15 -3.93 2.38 -2.18
CA PHE A 15 -5.38 2.54 -2.33
C PHE A 15 -6.07 1.22 -2.01
N LEU A 16 -6.92 1.26 -0.98
CA LEU A 16 -7.67 0.12 -0.52
C LEU A 16 -9.02 0.05 -1.23
N ASP A 17 -9.55 -1.17 -1.36
CA ASP A 17 -10.83 -1.44 -2.03
C ASP A 17 -12.01 -0.79 -1.28
N ASN A 18 -11.87 -0.64 0.03
CA ASN A 18 -12.82 0.07 0.89
C ASN A 18 -12.80 1.60 0.73
N GLY A 19 -12.03 2.14 -0.23
CA GLY A 19 -11.91 3.57 -0.51
C GLY A 19 -10.93 4.33 0.39
N GLN A 20 -10.24 3.67 1.32
CA GLN A 20 -9.23 4.29 2.16
C GLN A 20 -7.86 4.37 1.47
N VAL A 21 -7.03 5.31 1.91
CA VAL A 21 -5.68 5.50 1.37
C VAL A 21 -4.66 5.44 2.51
N VAL A 22 -3.71 4.53 2.40
CA VAL A 22 -2.59 4.41 3.34
C VAL A 22 -1.37 5.10 2.76
N LYS A 23 -0.79 6.02 3.55
CA LYS A 23 0.43 6.77 3.18
C LYS A 23 1.50 6.60 4.26
N VAL A 24 2.76 6.56 3.84
CA VAL A 24 3.89 6.75 4.75
C VAL A 24 4.21 8.23 4.77
N ARG A 25 4.20 8.84 5.96
CA ARG A 25 4.82 10.15 6.16
C ARG A 25 6.28 9.89 6.48
N ASP A 26 7.07 9.58 5.47
CA ASP A 26 8.51 9.51 5.65
C ASP A 26 9.11 10.91 5.52
N LYS A 27 10.03 11.26 6.41
CA LYS A 27 10.81 12.50 6.33
C LYS A 27 12.03 12.34 5.41
N GLN A 28 12.35 11.11 5.03
CA GLN A 28 13.39 10.78 4.06
C GLN A 28 12.77 10.43 2.71
N LYS A 29 13.33 10.95 1.61
CA LYS A 29 13.00 10.48 0.26
C LYS A 29 13.56 9.07 0.09
N ARG A 30 12.70 8.06 0.22
CA ARG A 30 12.99 6.67 -0.18
C ARG A 30 12.48 6.41 -1.58
N GLU A 31 13.03 5.41 -2.24
CA GLU A 31 12.49 4.98 -3.53
C GLU A 31 11.11 4.36 -3.34
N ALA A 32 10.22 4.58 -4.30
CA ALA A 32 8.83 4.12 -4.23
C ALA A 32 8.73 2.60 -4.03
N VAL A 33 9.67 1.82 -4.55
CA VAL A 33 9.68 0.36 -4.39
C VAL A 33 9.94 -0.04 -2.93
N GLU A 34 10.77 0.72 -2.20
CA GLU A 34 11.09 0.46 -0.79
C GLU A 34 9.92 0.78 0.16
N LEU A 35 8.91 1.51 -0.31
CA LEU A 35 7.76 1.93 0.50
C LEU A 35 6.58 0.97 0.42
N LEU A 36 6.56 0.03 -0.53
CA LEU A 36 5.48 -0.95 -0.69
C LEU A 36 5.34 -1.87 0.53
N GLU A 37 6.44 -2.51 0.96
CA GLU A 37 6.41 -3.42 2.11
C GLU A 37 5.98 -2.70 3.40
N PRO A 38 6.56 -1.53 3.77
CA PRO A 38 6.10 -0.77 4.93
C PRO A 38 4.62 -0.35 4.86
N LEU A 39 4.13 0.03 3.67
CA LEU A 39 2.72 0.39 3.49
C LEU A 39 1.80 -0.81 3.69
N THR A 40 2.17 -1.95 3.12
CA THR A 40 1.42 -3.20 3.22
C THR A 40 1.39 -3.69 4.67
N GLU A 41 2.53 -3.66 5.35
CA GLU A 41 2.64 -4.02 6.77
C GLU A 41 1.82 -3.08 7.66
N LYS A 42 1.89 -1.77 7.41
CA LYS A 42 1.09 -0.77 8.14
C LYS A 42 -0.41 -0.98 7.93
N ALA A 43 -0.84 -1.26 6.70
CA ALA A 43 -2.22 -1.54 6.38
C ALA A 43 -2.72 -2.83 7.07
N ARG A 44 -1.89 -3.88 7.11
CA ARG A 44 -2.18 -5.13 7.84
C ARG A 44 -2.28 -4.92 9.34
N LYS A 45 -1.31 -4.22 9.94
CA LYS A 45 -1.32 -3.91 11.38
C LYS A 45 -2.52 -3.07 11.80
N ALA A 46 -2.99 -2.20 10.92
CA ALA A 46 -4.20 -1.40 11.14
C ALA A 46 -5.50 -2.17 10.85
N GLY A 47 -5.43 -3.44 10.45
CA GLY A 47 -6.60 -4.27 10.11
C GLY A 47 -7.33 -3.82 8.85
N LEU A 48 -6.68 -3.01 8.01
CA LEU A 48 -7.28 -2.44 6.81
C LEU A 48 -7.24 -3.41 5.64
N ILE A 49 -6.27 -4.32 5.63
CA ILE A 49 -6.13 -5.39 4.66
C ILE A 49 -5.84 -6.71 5.39
N GLY A 50 -6.44 -7.78 4.92
CA GLY A 50 -6.28 -9.13 5.44
C GLY A 50 -5.02 -9.84 4.93
N GLU A 51 -4.74 -11.00 5.50
CA GLU A 51 -3.57 -11.82 5.14
C GLU A 51 -3.64 -12.36 3.70
N LYS A 52 -4.86 -12.50 3.16
CA LYS A 52 -5.16 -13.00 1.81
C LYS A 52 -5.38 -11.89 0.78
N ASP A 53 -5.27 -10.63 1.20
CA ASP A 53 -5.46 -9.49 0.32
C ASP A 53 -4.18 -9.27 -0.50
N VAL A 54 -4.39 -8.95 -1.78
CA VAL A 54 -3.32 -8.83 -2.77
C VAL A 54 -3.08 -7.36 -3.05
N VAL A 55 -1.84 -6.91 -2.86
CA VAL A 55 -1.42 -5.58 -3.27
C VAL A 55 -0.79 -5.67 -4.66
N ILE A 56 -1.43 -5.04 -5.64
CA ILE A 56 -0.93 -4.95 -7.01
C ILE A 56 -0.23 -3.63 -7.25
N THR A 57 0.94 -3.71 -7.88
CA THR A 57 1.77 -2.57 -8.26
C THR A 57 1.55 -2.26 -9.73
N PHE A 58 1.10 -1.05 -10.07
CA PHE A 58 1.12 -0.59 -11.45
C PHE A 58 2.33 0.32 -11.63
N SER A 59 3.35 -0.19 -12.31
CA SER A 59 4.40 0.63 -12.92
C SER A 59 3.87 1.04 -14.29
N ALA A 60 3.71 2.34 -14.52
CA ALA A 60 3.49 2.86 -15.87
C ALA A 60 4.74 2.65 -16.73
#